data_AF-A0A6N8GXM9-F1
#
_entry.id   AF-A0A6N8GXM9-F1
#
_cell.length_a   1.000
_cell.length_b   1.000
_cell.length_c   1.000
_cell.angle_alpha   90.00
_cell.angle_beta   90.00
_cell.angle_gamma   90.00
#
_symmetry.space_group_name_H-M   'P 1'
#
loop_
_entity.id
_entity.type
_entity.pdbx_description
1 polymer ?
#
loop_
_entity_poly.entity_id
_entity_poly.type
_entity_poly.pdbx_seq_one_letter_code
_entity_poly.pdbx_strand_id
1 'polypeptide(L)'
;MSFITFCCVLLPRVVIEQVGYLDETLFMYCEDVDYCIRLGQAGVPLWFLPDAKLWHKAGGSAGGMLSVYYITRNTLYLTCKGKSRAYAKRKTVLPILTGAARYALTKALGRKKGRSYGAYRGAVDFWNGKMGRMEPPKTKEN
;
A
#
# COMPACT_ATOMS: atom_id res chain seq x y z
N MET A 1 8.22 19.17 -6.47
CA MET A 1 8.31 17.77 -5.99
C MET A 1 6.93 17.36 -5.48
N SER A 2 6.37 16.23 -5.91
CA SER A 2 5.01 15.80 -5.48
C SER A 2 5.00 14.73 -4.39
N PHE A 3 6.15 14.11 -4.09
CA PHE A 3 6.26 13.00 -3.16
C PHE A 3 7.72 12.82 -2.69
N ILE A 4 7.92 12.38 -1.44
CA ILE A 4 9.21 11.98 -0.88
C ILE A 4 9.02 10.63 -0.17
N THR A 5 9.91 9.68 -0.41
CA THR A 5 9.91 8.40 0.31
C THR A 5 10.31 8.59 1.76
N PHE A 6 9.61 7.97 2.70
CA PHE A 6 9.91 8.11 4.14
C PHE A 6 11.09 7.26 4.62
N CYS A 7 12.06 6.97 3.75
CA CYS A 7 13.30 6.29 4.17
C CYS A 7 14.12 7.16 5.14
N CYS A 8 14.12 8.48 4.93
CA CYS A 8 14.70 9.48 5.82
C CYS A 8 14.04 10.83 5.54
N VAL A 9 13.28 11.33 6.51
CA VAL A 9 12.61 12.62 6.45
C VAL A 9 12.80 13.35 7.77
N LEU A 10 12.93 14.66 7.68
CA LEU A 10 12.87 15.54 8.85
C LEU A 10 11.57 16.34 8.77
N LEU A 11 10.72 16.20 9.79
CA LEU A 11 9.43 16.88 9.87
C LEU A 11 9.42 17.73 11.16
N PRO A 12 9.17 19.05 11.05
CA PRO A 12 8.95 19.88 12.23
C PRO A 12 7.77 19.36 13.04
N ARG A 13 7.88 19.39 14.37
CA ARG A 13 6.80 18.95 15.27
C ARG A 13 5.46 19.63 14.97
N VAL A 14 5.48 20.94 14.71
CA VAL A 14 4.28 21.72 14.37
C VAL A 14 3.56 21.18 13.13
N VAL A 15 4.30 20.65 12.14
CA VAL A 15 3.71 20.03 10.95
C VAL A 15 3.01 18.72 11.31
N ILE A 16 3.61 17.91 12.19
CA ILE A 16 2.99 16.66 12.66
C ILE A 16 1.71 16.96 13.46
N GLU A 17 1.74 17.97 14.33
CA GLU A 17 0.57 18.41 15.10
C GLU A 17 -0.55 18.96 14.20
N GLN A 18 -0.21 19.62 13.10
CA GLN A 18 -1.17 20.13 12.11
C GLN A 18 -1.76 19.04 11.21
N VAL A 19 -0.93 18.13 10.70
CA VAL A 19 -1.31 17.15 9.66
C VAL A 19 -1.75 15.80 10.24
N GLY A 20 -1.35 15.52 11.48
CA GLY A 20 -1.56 14.25 12.17
C GLY A 20 -0.46 13.22 11.89
N TYR A 21 -0.61 12.02 12.46
CA TYR A 21 0.31 10.90 12.30
C TYR A 21 0.10 10.15 10.97
N LEU A 22 0.93 9.13 10.72
CA LEU A 22 0.71 8.18 9.63
C LEU A 22 -0.61 7.42 9.83
N ASP A 23 -1.28 7.10 8.73
CA ASP A 23 -2.54 6.38 8.76
C ASP A 23 -2.30 4.90 9.07
N GLU A 24 -2.63 4.45 10.29
CA GLU A 24 -2.40 3.08 10.75
C GLU A 24 -3.18 2.01 9.96
N THR A 25 -4.18 2.41 9.17
CA THR A 25 -4.83 1.49 8.22
C THR A 25 -3.86 0.98 7.15
N LEU A 26 -2.80 1.73 6.89
CA LEU A 26 -1.70 1.47 5.96
C LEU A 26 -0.49 0.89 6.69
N PHE A 27 -0.61 -0.34 7.22
CA PHE A 27 0.46 -1.01 7.97
C PHE A 27 1.85 -1.00 7.28
N MET A 28 1.89 -1.11 5.95
CA MET A 28 3.13 -1.08 5.16
C MET A 28 2.80 -0.71 3.71
N TYR A 29 3.68 0.07 3.08
CA TYR A 29 3.55 0.64 1.73
C TYR A 29 2.41 1.66 1.58
N CYS A 30 2.72 2.77 0.91
CA CYS A 30 1.81 3.88 0.60
C CYS A 30 1.42 4.76 1.80
N GLU A 31 1.88 4.47 3.02
CA GLU A 31 1.71 5.34 4.18
C GLU A 31 2.38 6.70 3.99
N ASP A 32 3.54 6.71 3.37
CA ASP A 32 4.29 7.91 3.02
C ASP A 32 3.64 8.69 1.86
N VAL A 33 3.06 7.96 0.89
CA VAL A 33 2.27 8.56 -0.19
C VAL A 33 1.04 9.27 0.37
N ASP A 34 0.29 8.61 1.26
CA ASP A 34 -0.83 9.24 1.98
C ASP A 34 -0.39 10.52 2.70
N TYR A 35 0.72 10.43 3.44
CA TYR A 35 1.23 11.54 4.23
C TYR A 35 1.65 12.71 3.33
N CYS A 36 2.33 12.45 2.22
CA CYS A 36 2.71 13.47 1.25
C CYS A 36 1.50 14.15 0.60
N ILE A 37 0.42 13.40 0.30
CA ILE A 37 -0.84 13.98 -0.18
C ILE A 37 -1.42 14.93 0.87
N ARG A 38 -1.45 14.51 2.14
CA ARG A 38 -1.95 15.35 3.24
C ARG A 38 -1.09 16.57 3.51
N LEU A 39 0.24 16.45 3.44
CA LEU A 39 1.17 17.57 3.52
C LEU A 39 0.88 18.59 2.42
N GLY A 40 0.68 18.14 1.19
CA GLY A 40 0.31 19.00 0.06
C GLY A 40 -1.04 19.69 0.27
N GLN A 41 -2.05 18.98 0.78
CA GLN A 41 -3.36 19.56 1.12
C GLN A 41 -3.28 20.60 2.23
N ALA A 42 -2.33 20.46 3.16
CA ALA A 42 -2.06 21.41 4.23
C ALA A 42 -1.14 22.57 3.81
N GLY A 43 -0.73 22.63 2.53
CA GLY A 43 0.17 23.67 2.01
C GLY A 43 1.63 23.53 2.47
N VAL A 44 2.03 22.36 2.98
CA VAL A 44 3.40 22.12 3.44
C VAL A 44 4.29 21.75 2.25
N PRO A 45 5.35 22.53 1.94
CA PRO A 45 6.22 22.24 0.82
C PRO A 45 7.14 21.04 1.10
N LEU A 46 7.44 20.28 0.05
CA LEU A 46 8.34 19.13 0.09
C LEU A 46 9.69 19.51 -0.55
N TRP A 47 10.77 19.38 0.23
CA TRP A 47 12.13 19.72 -0.18
C TRP A 47 13.03 18.47 -0.21
N PHE A 48 13.84 18.35 -1.26
CA PHE A 48 14.87 17.32 -1.39
C PHE A 48 16.23 17.96 -1.21
N LEU A 49 17.04 17.40 -0.29
CA LEU A 49 18.40 17.89 0.00
C LEU A 49 19.42 16.91 -0.59
N PRO A 50 20.02 17.20 -1.76
CA PRO A 50 20.90 16.26 -2.47
C PRO A 50 22.21 15.96 -1.74
N ASP A 51 22.63 16.85 -0.83
CA ASP A 51 23.86 16.69 -0.05
C ASP A 51 23.69 15.74 1.14
N ALA A 52 22.46 15.56 1.61
CA ALA A 52 22.14 14.60 2.67
C ALA A 52 22.05 13.18 2.09
N LYS A 53 23.12 12.40 2.22
CA LYS A 53 23.24 11.05 1.67
C LYS A 53 23.20 9.99 2.77
N LEU A 54 22.47 8.91 2.52
CA LEU A 54 22.44 7.70 3.35
C LEU A 54 22.23 6.47 2.47
N TRP A 55 22.60 5.30 2.99
CA TRP A 55 22.38 4.02 2.31
C TRP A 55 21.19 3.31 2.94
N HIS A 56 20.18 3.01 2.11
CA HIS A 56 19.00 2.25 2.53
C HIS A 56 19.02 0.85 1.89
N LYS A 57 18.95 -0.19 2.71
CA LYS A 57 18.84 -1.57 2.22
C LYS A 57 17.42 -1.84 1.73
N ALA A 58 17.22 -1.73 0.42
CA ALA A 58 15.93 -2.01 -0.21
C ALA A 58 15.47 -3.47 0.03
N GLY A 59 14.18 -3.63 0.31
CA GLY A 59 13.56 -4.96 0.49
C GLY A 59 13.79 -5.61 1.86
N GLY A 60 14.31 -4.88 2.85
CA GLY A 60 14.52 -5.39 4.21
C GLY A 60 13.22 -5.75 4.96
N SER A 61 12.14 -5.00 4.75
CA SER A 61 10.86 -5.21 5.47
C SER A 61 10.02 -6.34 4.86
N ALA A 62 9.84 -6.30 3.54
CA ALA A 62 9.06 -7.28 2.81
C ALA A 62 9.43 -7.33 1.32
N GLY A 63 9.11 -8.45 0.70
CA GLY A 63 9.24 -8.66 -0.73
C GLY A 63 8.28 -9.72 -1.24
N GLY A 64 8.31 -9.96 -2.55
CA GLY A 64 7.52 -11.03 -3.16
C GLY A 64 6.01 -10.83 -3.00
N MET A 65 5.35 -11.80 -2.38
CA MET A 65 3.88 -11.83 -2.26
C MET A 65 3.34 -10.71 -1.35
N LEU A 66 3.98 -10.48 -0.20
CA LEU A 66 3.52 -9.51 0.79
C LEU A 66 3.59 -8.08 0.25
N SER A 67 4.69 -7.70 -0.42
CA SER A 67 4.80 -6.34 -0.97
C SER A 67 3.70 -6.06 -1.98
N VAL A 68 3.43 -6.99 -2.89
CA VAL A 68 2.36 -6.84 -3.90
C VAL A 68 0.98 -6.82 -3.25
N TYR A 69 0.75 -7.60 -2.20
CA TYR A 69 -0.50 -7.57 -1.42
C TYR A 69 -0.78 -6.17 -0.87
N TYR A 70 0.17 -5.62 -0.11
CA TYR A 70 -0.01 -4.33 0.54
C TYR A 70 -0.09 -3.19 -0.46
N ILE A 71 0.78 -3.15 -1.48
CA ILE A 71 0.74 -2.13 -2.54
C ILE A 71 -0.63 -2.15 -3.26
N THR A 72 -1.14 -3.33 -3.61
CA THR A 72 -2.43 -3.45 -4.33
C THR A 72 -3.58 -2.94 -3.46
N ARG A 73 -3.66 -3.40 -2.21
CA ARG A 73 -4.73 -3.03 -1.27
C ARG A 73 -4.69 -1.54 -0.94
N ASN A 74 -3.49 -1.03 -0.62
CA ASN A 74 -3.31 0.33 -0.14
C ASN A 74 -3.43 1.36 -1.27
N THR A 75 -3.02 1.01 -2.50
CA THR A 75 -3.28 1.85 -3.69
C THR A 75 -4.79 1.99 -3.93
N LEU A 76 -5.55 0.90 -3.78
CA LEU A 76 -7.01 0.96 -3.90
C LEU A 76 -7.63 1.81 -2.79
N TYR A 77 -7.14 1.68 -1.56
CA TYR A 77 -7.55 2.53 -0.45
C TYR A 77 -7.30 4.01 -0.76
N LEU A 78 -6.08 4.39 -1.15
CA LEU A 78 -5.76 5.79 -1.47
C LEU A 78 -6.58 6.33 -2.64
N THR A 79 -6.75 5.55 -3.70
CA THR A 79 -7.56 5.93 -4.87
C THR A 79 -9.03 6.18 -4.49
N CYS A 80 -9.53 5.48 -3.48
CA CYS A 80 -10.92 5.53 -3.05
C CYS A 80 -11.15 6.35 -1.78
N LYS A 81 -10.09 6.87 -1.15
CA LYS A 81 -10.17 7.65 0.10
C LYS A 81 -11.04 8.89 -0.13
N GLY A 82 -12.07 9.06 0.70
CA GLY A 82 -13.06 10.13 0.55
C GLY A 82 -14.03 9.97 -0.63
N LYS A 83 -14.09 8.81 -1.30
CA LYS A 83 -15.05 8.52 -2.38
C LYS A 83 -16.19 7.61 -1.91
N SER A 84 -17.28 7.56 -2.68
CA SER A 84 -18.43 6.73 -2.35
C SER A 84 -18.11 5.23 -2.37
N ARG A 85 -18.84 4.44 -1.57
CA ARG A 85 -18.70 2.98 -1.55
C ARG A 85 -18.89 2.36 -2.94
N ALA A 86 -19.81 2.90 -3.75
CA ALA A 86 -20.05 2.46 -5.11
C ALA A 86 -18.81 2.69 -6.02
N TYR A 87 -18.14 3.84 -5.87
CA TYR A 87 -16.90 4.13 -6.60
C TYR A 87 -15.81 3.14 -6.22
N ALA A 88 -15.62 2.88 -4.92
CA ALA A 88 -14.63 1.94 -4.42
C ALA A 88 -14.85 0.53 -4.95
N LYS A 89 -16.10 0.04 -4.90
CA LYS A 89 -16.48 -1.27 -5.46
C LYS A 89 -16.16 -1.30 -6.96
N ARG A 90 -16.61 -0.34 -7.75
CA ARG A 90 -16.36 -0.28 -9.20
C ARG A 90 -14.86 -0.33 -9.54
N LYS A 91 -14.04 0.47 -8.84
CA LYS A 91 -12.59 0.51 -9.06
C LYS A 91 -11.87 -0.79 -8.70
N THR A 92 -12.47 -1.61 -7.84
CA THR A 92 -11.86 -2.85 -7.35
C THR A 92 -12.16 -4.07 -8.23
N VAL A 93 -13.22 -4.02 -9.06
CA VAL A 93 -13.61 -5.13 -9.94
C VAL A 93 -12.47 -5.58 -10.85
N LEU A 94 -11.87 -4.65 -11.59
CA LEU A 94 -10.80 -4.98 -12.54
C LEU A 94 -9.54 -5.58 -11.86
N PRO A 95 -9.02 -5.02 -10.75
CA PRO A 95 -7.96 -5.64 -9.96
C PRO A 95 -8.29 -7.06 -9.46
N ILE A 96 -9.53 -7.32 -9.03
CA ILE A 96 -9.96 -8.67 -8.64
C ILE A 96 -9.91 -9.61 -9.83
N LEU A 97 -10.50 -9.23 -10.97
CA LEU A 97 -10.57 -10.08 -12.17
C LEU A 97 -9.17 -10.40 -12.71
N THR A 98 -8.35 -9.37 -12.92
CA THR A 98 -6.99 -9.54 -13.45
C THR A 98 -6.08 -10.26 -12.46
N GLY A 99 -6.22 -9.99 -11.16
CA GLY A 99 -5.52 -10.72 -10.10
C GLY A 99 -5.91 -12.20 -10.05
N ALA A 100 -7.21 -12.50 -10.10
CA ALA A 100 -7.73 -13.87 -10.09
C ALA A 100 -7.27 -14.65 -11.32
N ALA A 101 -7.37 -14.07 -12.51
CA ALA A 101 -6.91 -14.69 -13.75
C ALA A 101 -5.40 -14.99 -13.70
N ARG A 102 -4.58 -14.02 -13.28
CA ARG A 102 -3.13 -14.23 -13.15
C ARG A 102 -2.80 -15.27 -12.08
N TYR A 103 -3.52 -15.28 -10.96
CA TYR A 103 -3.33 -16.28 -9.92
C TYR A 103 -3.68 -17.69 -10.42
N ALA A 104 -4.84 -17.85 -11.07
CA ALA A 104 -5.26 -19.12 -11.67
C ALA A 104 -4.24 -19.64 -12.67
N LEU A 105 -3.75 -18.79 -13.59
CA LEU A 105 -2.69 -19.14 -14.54
C LEU A 105 -1.42 -19.61 -13.82
N THR A 106 -0.93 -18.86 -12.85
CA THR A 106 0.28 -19.26 -12.11
C THR A 106 0.10 -20.55 -11.33
N LYS A 107 -1.10 -20.79 -10.80
CA LYS A 107 -1.43 -22.03 -10.09
C LYS A 107 -1.51 -23.22 -11.04
N ALA A 108 -2.08 -23.06 -12.23
CA ALA A 108 -2.11 -24.09 -13.27
C ALA A 108 -0.69 -24.47 -13.73
N LEU A 109 0.23 -23.51 -13.74
CA LEU A 109 1.66 -23.74 -13.98
C LEU A 109 2.42 -24.33 -12.76
N GLY A 110 1.72 -24.81 -11.73
CA GLY A 110 2.32 -25.43 -10.55
C GLY A 110 3.05 -24.46 -9.60
N ARG A 111 2.91 -23.13 -9.77
CA ARG A 111 3.61 -22.17 -8.92
C ARG A 111 2.94 -22.04 -7.55
N LYS A 112 3.76 -21.96 -6.49
CA LYS A 112 3.30 -21.64 -5.13
C LYS A 112 2.69 -20.24 -5.06
N LYS A 113 1.95 -19.95 -3.97
CA LYS A 113 1.36 -18.62 -3.70
C LYS A 113 2.43 -17.53 -3.70
N GLY A 114 2.52 -16.78 -4.80
CA GLY A 114 3.51 -15.72 -5.02
C GLY A 114 2.87 -14.35 -5.26
N ARG A 115 3.53 -13.52 -6.07
CA ARG A 115 3.07 -12.15 -6.39
C ARG A 115 1.65 -12.08 -6.95
N SER A 116 1.26 -13.02 -7.81
CA SER A 116 -0.09 -13.11 -8.39
C SER A 116 -1.17 -13.31 -7.33
N TYR A 117 -0.91 -14.19 -6.36
CA TYR A 117 -1.77 -14.39 -5.20
C TYR A 117 -1.84 -13.13 -4.32
N GLY A 118 -0.70 -12.46 -4.10
CA GLY A 118 -0.66 -11.20 -3.35
C GLY A 118 -1.55 -10.13 -3.97
N ALA A 119 -1.44 -9.90 -5.28
CA ALA A 119 -2.29 -8.94 -5.99
C ALA A 119 -3.79 -9.27 -5.86
N TYR A 120 -4.15 -10.54 -6.13
CA TYR A 120 -5.53 -10.99 -5.99
C TYR A 120 -6.07 -10.80 -4.57
N ARG A 121 -5.32 -11.24 -3.57
CA ARG A 121 -5.72 -11.13 -2.16
C ARG A 121 -5.80 -9.69 -1.69
N GLY A 122 -4.89 -8.82 -2.10
CA GLY A 122 -4.92 -7.41 -1.74
C GLY A 122 -6.19 -6.72 -2.23
N ALA A 123 -6.59 -7.01 -3.49
CA ALA A 123 -7.83 -6.49 -4.05
C ALA A 123 -9.09 -7.05 -3.35
N VAL A 124 -9.10 -8.34 -3.02
CA VAL A 124 -10.21 -9.00 -2.29
C VAL A 124 -10.35 -8.45 -0.87
N ASP A 125 -9.24 -8.29 -0.15
CA ASP A 125 -9.29 -7.78 1.23
C ASP A 125 -9.74 -6.31 1.25
N PHE A 126 -9.29 -5.49 0.30
CA PHE A 126 -9.84 -4.14 0.11
C PHE A 126 -11.36 -4.16 -0.15
N TRP A 127 -11.83 -5.03 -1.05
CA TRP A 127 -13.27 -5.18 -1.34
C TRP A 127 -14.09 -5.51 -0.09
N ASN A 128 -13.52 -6.29 0.82
CA ASN A 128 -14.13 -6.71 2.08
C ASN A 128 -13.94 -5.70 3.22
N GLY A 129 -13.24 -4.58 2.98
CA GLY A 129 -12.95 -3.58 4.00
C GLY A 129 -11.90 -4.00 5.03
N LYS A 130 -11.11 -5.04 4.74
CA LYS A 130 -10.03 -5.51 5.63
C LYS A 130 -8.77 -4.69 5.39
N MET A 131 -8.37 -3.89 6.39
CA MET A 131 -7.18 -3.03 6.37
C MET A 131 -6.20 -3.41 7.50
N GLY A 132 -5.07 -2.70 7.63
CA GLY A 132 -4.06 -3.00 8.65
C GLY A 132 -3.18 -4.20 8.30
N ARG A 133 -2.67 -4.94 9.28
CA ARG A 133 -1.77 -6.07 9.03
C ARG A 133 -2.49 -7.23 8.35
N MET A 134 -1.86 -7.87 7.36
CA MET A 134 -2.42 -9.03 6.67
C MET A 134 -2.57 -10.19 7.66
N GLU A 135 -3.79 -10.72 7.77
CA GLU A 135 -4.03 -11.99 8.46
C GLU A 135 -3.37 -13.11 7.66
N PRO A 136 -2.52 -13.96 8.28
CA PRO A 136 -1.94 -15.09 7.57
C PRO A 136 -3.08 -15.97 7.03
N PRO A 137 -2.96 -16.50 5.81
CA PRO A 137 -3.94 -17.44 5.29
C PRO A 137 -4.00 -18.62 6.25
N LYS A 138 -5.20 -18.97 6.75
CA LYS A 138 -5.40 -20.18 7.56
C LYS A 138 -4.70 -21.34 6.85
N THR A 139 -3.57 -21.79 7.38
CA THR A 139 -3.00 -23.08 7.02
C THR A 139 -4.08 -24.07 7.38
N LYS A 140 -4.60 -24.80 6.39
CA LYS A 140 -5.24 -26.08 6.72
C LYS A 140 -4.12 -26.87 7.38
N GLU A 141 -4.17 -27.02 8.70
CA GLU A 141 -3.48 -28.12 9.37
C GLU A 141 -3.89 -29.38 8.61
N ASN A 142 -2.88 -30.12 8.16
CA ASN A 142 -3.06 -31.42 7.53
C ASN A 142 -3.66 -32.38 8.54
#